data_AF-A0A022FR71-F1
#
_entry.id   AF-A0A022FR71-F1
#
_cell.length_a   1.000
_cell.length_b   1.000
_cell.length_c   1.000
_cell.angle_alpha   90.00
_cell.angle_beta   90.00
_cell.angle_gamma   90.00
#
_symmetry.space_group_name_H-M   'P 1'
#
loop_
_entity.id
_entity.type
_entity.pdbx_description
1 polymer ?
#
loop_
_entity_poly.entity_id
_entity_poly.type
_entity_poly.pdbx_seq_one_letter_code
_entity_poly.pdbx_strand_id
1 'polypeptide(L)'
;MMREHSMSTAAQEPTLLFFRKRPHGWDTSTSIASSLQSIETSFFLTALGRYPHALLVCVSAIESCLQAASIGPNEKDGLQDLIKKARRSSAEVNDFPEASLERLRSARNRIVHHGFSPHDDSESVSIYLEVGIPFLDLCYKQFHSFDLMDGLLIEYAEHVRAAQKVHTLAQGAHNIDLSYCVHGFSHSIRWSFKESFSSSWEIDALAHAEEIGTKFDRTFSEKKKLENLFEVPWSVSCPVCREIDAAVVEIDPDKMDEHEIATNRLACTNCGFVVHSDEPYLSQVLLEGQVSSSKSKILEEYGPA
;
A
#
# COMPACT_ATOMS: atom_id res chain seq x y z
N MET A 1 -0.37 -53.57 -21.53
CA MET A 1 -1.09 -52.39 -22.02
C MET A 1 -0.89 -51.27 -21.00
N MET A 2 0.29 -50.64 -21.02
CA MET A 2 0.62 -49.50 -20.16
C MET A 2 0.12 -48.24 -20.87
N ARG A 3 -0.77 -47.49 -20.22
CA ARG A 3 -1.14 -46.15 -20.66
C ARG A 3 -0.08 -45.20 -20.15
N GLU A 4 0.77 -44.72 -21.05
CA GLU A 4 1.60 -43.55 -20.82
C GLU A 4 0.67 -42.35 -20.60
N HIS A 5 0.61 -41.85 -19.36
CA HIS A 5 0.12 -40.51 -19.07
C HIS A 5 1.23 -39.53 -19.43
N SER A 6 1.19 -39.05 -20.67
CA SER A 6 1.83 -37.81 -21.08
C SER A 6 1.19 -36.65 -20.28
N MET A 7 1.68 -36.42 -19.06
CA MET A 7 1.48 -35.14 -18.38
C MET A 7 2.30 -34.09 -19.15
N SER A 8 1.61 -33.35 -20.03
CA SER A 8 2.09 -32.07 -20.51
C SER A 8 2.21 -31.15 -19.29
N THR A 9 3.43 -31.00 -18.76
CA THR A 9 3.76 -29.97 -17.78
C THR A 9 3.86 -28.64 -18.51
N ALA A 10 2.71 -28.08 -18.90
CA ALA A 10 2.66 -26.65 -19.14
C ALA A 10 3.04 -25.98 -17.82
N ALA A 11 4.21 -25.33 -17.77
CA ALA A 11 4.65 -24.59 -16.60
C ALA A 11 3.52 -23.61 -16.25
N GLN A 12 2.87 -23.80 -15.09
CA GLN A 12 1.88 -22.85 -14.61
C GLN A 12 2.58 -21.50 -14.47
N GLU A 13 2.13 -20.52 -15.25
CA GLU A 13 2.60 -19.15 -15.11
C GLU A 13 2.33 -18.69 -13.67
N PRO A 14 3.30 -18.00 -13.04
CA PRO A 14 3.10 -17.46 -11.70
C PRO A 14 1.91 -16.48 -11.70
N THR A 15 0.93 -16.74 -10.83
CA THR A 15 -0.19 -15.84 -10.61
C THR A 15 0.27 -14.68 -9.74
N LEU A 16 0.14 -13.46 -10.26
CA LEU A 16 0.29 -12.22 -9.50
C LEU A 16 -1.09 -11.76 -9.05
N LEU A 17 -1.24 -11.44 -7.77
CA LEU A 17 -2.49 -11.08 -7.12
C LEU A 17 -2.78 -9.57 -7.17
N PHE A 18 -1.74 -8.75 -7.21
CA PHE A 18 -1.85 -7.29 -7.13
C PHE A 18 -1.72 -6.59 -8.49
N PHE A 19 -1.39 -7.33 -9.55
CA PHE A 19 -1.06 -6.77 -10.86
C PHE A 19 -2.14 -7.05 -11.90
N ARG A 20 -2.53 -6.01 -12.66
CA ARG A 20 -3.43 -6.08 -13.82
C ARG A 20 -2.70 -6.09 -15.17
N LYS A 21 -1.43 -5.67 -15.18
CA LYS A 21 -0.55 -5.70 -16.35
C LYS A 21 0.77 -6.34 -15.98
N ARG A 22 1.46 -6.91 -16.96
CA ARG A 22 2.78 -7.53 -16.81
C ARG A 22 3.81 -6.83 -17.70
N PRO A 23 5.09 -6.74 -17.30
CA PRO A 23 6.16 -6.20 -18.14
C PRO A 23 6.37 -7.07 -19.39
N HIS A 24 6.84 -6.44 -20.47
CA HIS A 24 7.15 -7.15 -21.70
C HIS A 24 8.35 -8.11 -21.47
N GLY A 25 8.24 -9.37 -21.89
CA GLY A 25 9.31 -10.37 -21.67
C GLY A 25 9.29 -11.03 -20.28
N TRP A 26 8.19 -10.89 -19.53
CA TRP A 26 7.96 -11.61 -18.27
C TRP A 26 8.16 -13.13 -18.40
N ASP A 27 7.66 -13.71 -19.50
CA ASP A 27 7.69 -15.16 -19.73
C ASP A 27 9.10 -15.69 -20.02
N THR A 28 10.06 -14.81 -20.34
CA THR A 28 11.42 -15.19 -20.75
C THR A 28 12.49 -14.85 -19.72
N SER A 29 12.20 -14.01 -18.71
CA SER A 29 13.15 -13.62 -17.67
C SER A 29 12.68 -14.06 -16.27
N THR A 30 13.36 -15.07 -15.71
CA THR A 30 13.09 -15.53 -14.34
C THR A 30 13.36 -14.45 -13.29
N SER A 31 14.27 -13.51 -13.59
CA SER A 31 14.62 -12.41 -12.68
C SER A 31 13.54 -11.33 -12.62
N ILE A 32 12.90 -10.97 -13.74
CA ILE A 32 11.74 -10.05 -13.67
C ILE A 32 10.57 -10.72 -12.95
N ALA A 33 10.38 -12.03 -13.18
CA ALA A 33 9.41 -12.86 -12.47
C ALA A 33 9.57 -12.77 -10.95
N SER A 34 10.80 -13.05 -10.49
CA SER A 34 11.20 -12.94 -9.09
C SER A 34 11.03 -11.52 -8.53
N SER A 35 11.30 -10.50 -9.34
CA SER A 35 11.16 -9.10 -8.94
C SER A 35 9.70 -8.73 -8.62
N LEU A 36 8.74 -9.03 -9.50
CA LEU A 36 7.33 -8.71 -9.21
C LEU A 36 6.78 -9.55 -8.03
N GLN A 37 7.16 -10.83 -7.92
CA GLN A 37 6.77 -11.65 -6.77
C GLN A 37 7.34 -11.10 -5.45
N SER A 38 8.58 -10.59 -5.48
CA SER A 38 9.19 -9.97 -4.31
C SER A 38 8.43 -8.72 -3.91
N ILE A 39 8.07 -7.83 -4.85
CA ILE A 39 7.27 -6.66 -4.47
C ILE A 39 5.87 -7.03 -3.94
N GLU A 40 5.19 -8.04 -4.48
CA GLU A 40 3.94 -8.56 -3.89
C GLU A 40 4.16 -9.04 -2.45
N THR A 41 5.23 -9.79 -2.23
CA THR A 41 5.60 -10.28 -0.89
C THR A 41 5.89 -9.11 0.06
N SER A 42 6.52 -8.04 -0.42
CA SER A 42 6.74 -6.84 0.40
C SER A 42 5.44 -6.14 0.80
N PHE A 43 4.43 -6.13 -0.09
CA PHE A 43 3.10 -5.62 0.23
C PHE A 43 2.41 -6.46 1.31
N PHE A 44 2.47 -7.78 1.21
CA PHE A 44 1.98 -8.67 2.27
C PHE A 44 2.68 -8.44 3.60
N LEU A 45 4.01 -8.33 3.61
CA LEU A 45 4.77 -8.08 4.83
C LEU A 45 4.42 -6.72 5.46
N THR A 46 4.16 -5.71 4.62
CA THR A 46 3.65 -4.42 5.08
C THR A 46 2.29 -4.59 5.76
N ALA A 47 1.37 -5.33 5.13
CA ALA A 47 0.04 -5.62 5.69
C ALA A 47 0.06 -6.38 7.01
N LEU A 48 1.11 -7.19 7.25
CA LEU A 48 1.36 -7.94 8.48
C LEU A 48 2.13 -7.15 9.55
N GLY A 49 2.45 -5.87 9.31
CA GLY A 49 3.24 -5.06 10.25
C GLY A 49 4.69 -5.55 10.38
N ARG A 50 5.26 -6.12 9.32
CA ARG A 50 6.64 -6.61 9.26
C ARG A 50 7.50 -5.67 8.41
N TYR A 51 7.51 -4.38 8.75
CA TYR A 51 8.08 -3.33 7.91
C TYR A 51 9.57 -3.47 7.59
N PRO A 52 10.46 -3.86 8.53
CA PRO A 52 11.87 -4.11 8.20
C PRO A 52 12.03 -5.21 7.15
N HIS A 53 11.23 -6.28 7.23
CA HIS A 53 11.24 -7.35 6.23
C HIS A 53 10.64 -6.89 4.90
N ALA A 54 9.55 -6.10 4.94
CA ALA A 54 8.97 -5.53 3.72
C ALA A 54 10.01 -4.70 2.96
N LEU A 55 10.79 -3.87 3.67
CA LEU A 55 11.89 -3.11 3.10
C LEU A 55 12.97 -4.03 2.49
N LEU A 56 13.40 -5.07 3.21
CA LEU A 56 14.39 -6.03 2.68
C LEU A 56 13.92 -6.71 1.40
N VAL A 57 12.67 -7.15 1.38
CA VAL A 57 12.08 -7.83 0.22
C VAL A 57 11.88 -6.85 -0.95
N CYS A 58 11.58 -5.59 -0.67
CA CYS A 58 11.57 -4.53 -1.69
C CYS A 58 12.97 -4.33 -2.31
N VAL A 59 14.03 -4.37 -1.50
CA VAL A 59 15.41 -4.31 -2.01
C VAL A 59 15.73 -5.54 -2.86
N SER A 60 15.29 -6.74 -2.47
CA SER A 60 15.41 -7.94 -3.31
C SER A 60 14.66 -7.77 -4.64
N ALA A 61 13.50 -7.12 -4.65
CA ALA A 61 12.79 -6.80 -5.89
C ALA A 61 13.63 -5.89 -6.80
N ILE A 62 14.30 -4.88 -6.24
CA ILE A 62 15.23 -3.98 -6.97
C ILE A 62 16.40 -4.78 -7.53
N GLU A 63 17.06 -5.61 -6.74
CA GLU A 63 18.19 -6.45 -7.18
C GLU A 63 17.78 -7.34 -8.37
N SER A 64 16.66 -8.06 -8.24
CA SER A 64 16.13 -8.92 -9.31
C SER A 64 15.75 -8.12 -10.57
N CYS A 65 15.19 -6.91 -10.42
CA CYS A 65 14.88 -6.01 -11.54
C CYS A 65 16.13 -5.59 -12.30
N LEU A 66 17.19 -5.19 -11.58
CA LEU A 66 18.45 -4.75 -12.17
C LEU A 66 19.24 -5.91 -12.80
N GLN A 67 19.17 -7.11 -12.22
CA GLN A 67 19.73 -8.33 -12.81
C GLN A 67 19.02 -8.69 -14.13
N ALA A 68 17.69 -8.60 -14.17
CA ALA A 68 16.89 -8.86 -15.38
C ALA A 68 17.27 -7.93 -16.55
N ALA A 69 17.62 -6.68 -16.25
CA ALA A 69 18.00 -5.67 -17.24
C ALA A 69 19.34 -5.99 -17.96
N SER A 70 20.02 -7.09 -17.60
CA SER A 70 21.24 -7.55 -18.26
C SER A 70 22.35 -6.49 -18.33
N ILE A 71 22.45 -5.65 -17.30
CA ILE A 71 23.40 -4.51 -17.21
C ILE A 71 24.85 -5.00 -16.93
N GLY A 72 25.23 -6.13 -17.54
CA GLY A 72 26.48 -6.87 -17.34
C GLY A 72 26.30 -8.00 -16.33
N PRO A 73 26.15 -9.26 -16.77
CA PRO A 73 25.87 -10.37 -15.87
C PRO A 73 27.12 -10.73 -15.05
N ASN A 74 27.03 -10.58 -13.74
CA ASN A 74 27.83 -11.35 -12.81
C ASN A 74 26.93 -11.71 -11.64
N GLU A 75 26.66 -13.00 -11.42
CA GLU A 75 25.87 -13.49 -10.27
C GLU A 75 26.46 -13.07 -8.90
N LYS A 76 27.65 -12.49 -8.90
CA LYS A 76 28.38 -12.01 -7.72
C LYS A 76 28.19 -10.52 -7.42
N ASP A 77 27.51 -9.77 -8.27
CA ASP A 77 27.34 -8.34 -8.06
C ASP A 77 26.37 -8.09 -6.90
N GLY A 78 26.83 -7.36 -5.89
CA GLY A 78 25.95 -6.88 -4.83
C GLY A 78 25.12 -5.67 -5.27
N LEU A 79 24.13 -5.29 -4.45
CA LEU A 79 23.26 -4.13 -4.69
C LEU A 79 24.00 -2.87 -5.16
N GLN A 80 25.13 -2.54 -4.52
CA GLN A 80 25.89 -1.33 -4.87
C GLN A 80 26.46 -1.39 -6.30
N ASP A 81 26.93 -2.55 -6.73
CA ASP A 81 27.50 -2.74 -8.06
C ASP A 81 26.40 -2.70 -9.12
N LEU A 82 25.25 -3.30 -8.84
CA LEU A 82 24.05 -3.23 -9.68
C LEU A 82 23.59 -1.77 -9.85
N ILE A 83 23.49 -0.98 -8.78
CA ILE A 83 23.12 0.44 -8.83
C ILE A 83 24.12 1.25 -9.66
N LYS A 84 25.44 1.06 -9.44
CA LYS A 84 26.48 1.76 -10.20
C LYS A 84 26.40 1.45 -11.70
N LYS A 85 26.12 0.20 -12.06
CA LYS A 85 25.91 -0.22 -13.45
C LYS A 85 24.66 0.43 -14.03
N ALA A 86 23.53 0.36 -13.32
CA ALA A 86 22.26 0.95 -13.72
C ALA A 86 22.40 2.47 -14.02
N ARG A 87 23.09 3.21 -13.17
CA ARG A 87 23.36 4.64 -13.37
C ARG A 87 24.22 4.95 -14.59
N ARG A 88 25.16 4.08 -14.95
CA ARG A 88 25.95 4.27 -16.19
C ARG A 88 25.11 4.02 -17.44
N SER A 89 23.99 3.31 -17.29
CA SER A 89 23.13 2.89 -18.40
C SER A 89 21.88 3.75 -18.59
N SER A 90 21.44 4.52 -17.58
CA SER A 90 20.31 5.45 -17.68
C SER A 90 20.62 6.76 -16.95
N ALA A 91 20.36 7.89 -17.63
CA ALA A 91 20.53 9.22 -17.07
C ALA A 91 19.53 9.48 -15.93
N GLU A 92 18.30 9.03 -16.08
CA GLU A 92 17.23 9.17 -15.10
C GLU A 92 17.55 8.41 -13.81
N VAL A 93 18.11 7.21 -13.92
CA VAL A 93 18.61 6.44 -12.75
C VAL A 93 19.83 7.13 -12.12
N ASN A 94 20.68 7.76 -12.93
CA ASN A 94 21.84 8.53 -12.45
C ASN A 94 21.42 9.78 -11.66
N ASP A 95 20.32 10.43 -12.05
CA ASP A 95 19.80 11.63 -11.40
C ASP A 95 19.08 11.33 -10.07
N PHE A 96 18.77 10.06 -9.79
CA PHE A 96 18.18 9.66 -8.52
C PHE A 96 19.15 9.94 -7.34
N PRO A 97 18.72 10.58 -6.23
CA PRO A 97 19.64 11.08 -5.21
C PRO A 97 20.53 10.00 -4.56
N GLU A 98 21.85 10.21 -4.59
CA GLU A 98 22.82 9.26 -4.00
C GLU A 98 22.65 9.09 -2.49
N ALA A 99 22.37 10.17 -1.77
CA ALA A 99 22.13 10.10 -0.33
C ALA A 99 20.95 9.17 0.02
N SER A 100 19.90 9.17 -0.82
CA SER A 100 18.74 8.29 -0.64
C SER A 100 19.09 6.82 -0.89
N LEU A 101 19.84 6.52 -1.96
CA LEU A 101 20.28 5.14 -2.24
C LEU A 101 21.26 4.63 -1.17
N GLU A 102 22.12 5.50 -0.65
CA GLU A 102 23.02 5.15 0.45
C GLU A 102 22.27 4.87 1.74
N ARG A 103 21.22 5.65 2.05
CA ARG A 103 20.33 5.41 3.18
C ARG A 103 19.62 4.06 3.05
N LEU A 104 19.06 3.75 1.87
CA LEU A 104 18.43 2.45 1.58
C LEU A 104 19.41 1.29 1.80
N ARG A 105 20.62 1.39 1.23
CA ARG A 105 21.67 0.37 1.37
C ARG A 105 22.12 0.18 2.80
N SER A 106 22.32 1.29 3.52
CA SER A 106 22.73 1.28 4.93
C SER A 106 21.67 0.61 5.81
N ALA A 107 20.40 0.95 5.63
CA ALA A 107 19.29 0.33 6.35
C ALA A 107 19.20 -1.17 6.04
N ARG A 108 19.27 -1.57 4.77
CA ARG A 108 19.29 -2.99 4.38
C ARG A 108 20.43 -3.74 5.07
N ASN A 109 21.64 -3.21 5.02
CA ASN A 109 22.80 -3.86 5.62
C ASN A 109 22.68 -3.94 7.14
N ARG A 110 22.16 -2.89 7.77
CA ARG A 110 21.90 -2.87 9.22
C ARG A 110 20.92 -3.98 9.61
N ILE A 111 19.76 -4.07 8.96
CA ILE A 111 18.74 -5.07 9.24
C ILE A 111 19.29 -6.49 9.02
N VAL A 112 20.02 -6.72 7.93
CA VAL A 112 20.57 -8.05 7.59
C VAL A 112 21.67 -8.49 8.55
N HIS A 113 22.58 -7.59 8.95
CA HIS A 113 23.78 -7.97 9.70
C HIS A 113 23.68 -7.74 11.21
N HIS A 114 22.81 -6.84 11.65
CA HIS A 114 22.66 -6.47 13.07
C HIS A 114 21.27 -6.77 13.62
N GLY A 115 20.35 -7.26 12.79
CA GLY A 115 18.96 -7.48 13.17
C GLY A 115 18.16 -6.19 13.23
N PHE A 116 16.92 -6.31 13.70
CA PHE A 116 15.95 -5.22 13.81
C PHE A 116 15.03 -5.46 15.02
N SER A 117 14.32 -4.42 15.40
CA SER A 117 13.33 -4.38 16.47
C SER A 117 12.14 -3.51 16.03
N PRO A 118 11.03 -3.49 16.79
CA PRO A 118 9.91 -2.59 16.49
C PRO A 118 10.28 -1.09 16.43
N HIS A 119 11.41 -0.67 17.01
CA HIS A 119 11.88 0.72 16.93
C HIS A 119 12.35 1.09 15.52
N ASP A 120 12.58 0.10 14.65
CA ASP A 120 13.01 0.27 13.27
C ASP A 120 11.84 0.42 12.29
N ASP A 121 10.59 0.27 12.76
CA ASP A 121 9.40 0.22 11.93
C ASP A 121 9.17 1.56 11.20
N SER A 122 9.14 2.67 11.94
CA SER A 122 9.00 4.03 11.38
C SER A 122 10.07 4.36 10.34
N GLU A 123 11.34 4.03 10.63
CA GLU A 123 12.45 4.26 9.69
C GLU A 123 12.30 3.40 8.44
N SER A 124 11.95 2.12 8.62
CA SER A 124 11.79 1.17 7.51
C SER A 124 10.67 1.59 6.57
N VAL A 125 9.51 2.00 7.10
CA VAL A 125 8.40 2.53 6.32
C VAL A 125 8.81 3.81 5.57
N SER A 126 9.55 4.70 6.23
CA SER A 126 10.00 5.94 5.59
C SER A 126 10.91 5.65 4.40
N ILE A 127 11.93 4.80 4.57
CA ILE A 127 12.84 4.42 3.49
C ILE A 127 12.10 3.67 2.37
N TYR A 128 11.15 2.81 2.73
CA TYR A 128 10.34 2.06 1.80
C TYR A 128 9.49 2.98 0.88
N LEU A 129 8.81 3.98 1.46
CA LEU A 129 7.94 4.90 0.72
C LEU A 129 8.70 5.98 -0.05
N GLU A 130 9.76 6.54 0.55
CA GLU A 130 10.55 7.64 -0.04
C GLU A 130 11.56 7.15 -1.09
N VAL A 131 12.10 5.94 -0.91
CA VAL A 131 13.25 5.46 -1.70
C VAL A 131 12.95 4.13 -2.39
N GLY A 132 12.55 3.11 -1.63
CA GLY A 132 12.39 1.74 -2.15
C GLY A 132 11.43 1.66 -3.33
N ILE A 133 10.16 2.03 -3.10
CA ILE A 133 9.11 2.00 -4.13
C ILE A 133 9.42 2.95 -5.31
N PRO A 134 9.77 4.24 -5.10
CA PRO A 134 10.10 5.14 -6.21
C PRO A 134 11.28 4.67 -7.05
N PHE A 135 12.33 4.13 -6.43
CA PHE A 135 13.50 3.65 -7.15
C PHE A 135 13.20 2.38 -7.94
N LEU A 136 12.41 1.46 -7.39
CA LEU A 136 11.95 0.26 -8.11
C LEU A 136 11.11 0.63 -9.33
N ASP A 137 10.13 1.52 -9.16
CA ASP A 137 9.28 2.02 -10.27
C ASP A 137 10.14 2.67 -11.36
N LEU A 138 11.12 3.49 -11.00
CA LEU A 138 12.07 4.07 -11.94
C LEU A 138 12.85 2.98 -12.70
N CYS A 139 13.35 1.95 -12.00
CA CYS A 139 14.06 0.84 -12.64
C CYS A 139 13.17 0.08 -13.63
N TYR A 140 11.92 -0.20 -13.28
CA TYR A 140 10.97 -0.84 -14.20
C TYR A 140 10.69 0.02 -15.44
N LYS A 141 10.54 1.33 -15.26
CA LYS A 141 10.31 2.26 -16.37
C LYS A 141 11.48 2.28 -17.34
N GLN A 142 12.69 2.42 -16.81
CA GLN A 142 13.89 2.62 -17.63
C GLN A 142 14.38 1.34 -18.30
N PHE A 143 14.25 0.20 -17.64
CA PHE A 143 14.84 -1.05 -18.15
C PHE A 143 13.83 -2.06 -18.68
N HIS A 144 12.54 -1.93 -18.33
CA HIS A 144 11.52 -2.93 -18.65
C HIS A 144 10.25 -2.34 -19.27
N SER A 145 10.25 -1.04 -19.59
CA SER A 145 9.10 -0.32 -20.18
C SER A 145 7.80 -0.56 -19.39
N PHE A 146 7.91 -0.63 -18.06
CA PHE A 146 6.81 -0.97 -17.17
C PHE A 146 6.67 0.10 -16.08
N ASP A 147 5.47 0.66 -15.94
CA ASP A 147 5.13 1.56 -14.83
C ASP A 147 4.48 0.72 -13.73
N LEU A 148 5.08 0.72 -12.53
CA LEU A 148 4.63 -0.06 -11.39
C LEU A 148 3.22 0.35 -10.98
N MET A 149 2.96 1.66 -10.89
CA MET A 149 1.68 2.18 -10.42
C MET A 149 0.56 1.93 -11.42
N ASP A 150 0.85 1.96 -12.72
CA ASP A 150 -0.10 1.58 -13.76
C ASP A 150 -0.28 0.07 -13.86
N GLY A 151 0.74 -0.70 -13.51
CA GLY A 151 0.74 -2.16 -13.49
C GLY A 151 -0.10 -2.76 -12.38
N LEU A 152 -0.17 -2.10 -11.22
CA LEU A 152 -0.99 -2.51 -10.08
C LEU A 152 -2.49 -2.34 -10.35
N LEU A 153 -3.31 -3.13 -9.64
CA LEU A 153 -4.74 -2.86 -9.53
C LEU A 153 -4.95 -1.46 -8.93
N ILE A 154 -6.01 -0.80 -9.37
CA ILE A 154 -6.24 0.63 -9.15
C ILE A 154 -6.24 0.95 -7.65
N GLU A 155 -6.96 0.17 -6.85
CA GLU A 155 -7.03 0.31 -5.39
C GLU A 155 -5.66 0.31 -4.71
N TYR A 156 -4.76 -0.61 -5.10
CA TYR A 156 -3.46 -0.72 -4.46
C TYR A 156 -2.54 0.42 -4.89
N ALA A 157 -2.59 0.82 -6.16
CA ALA A 157 -1.86 1.99 -6.64
C ALA A 157 -2.31 3.27 -5.93
N GLU A 158 -3.62 3.46 -5.75
CA GLU A 158 -4.20 4.58 -4.99
C GLU A 158 -3.70 4.60 -3.54
N HIS A 159 -3.72 3.45 -2.87
CA HIS A 159 -3.24 3.35 -1.49
C HIS A 159 -1.73 3.54 -1.33
N VAL A 160 -0.91 3.08 -2.29
CA VAL A 160 0.54 3.35 -2.27
C VAL A 160 0.81 4.84 -2.44
N ARG A 161 0.12 5.51 -3.39
CA ARG A 161 0.23 6.96 -3.58
C ARG A 161 -0.25 7.74 -2.37
N ALA A 162 -1.36 7.30 -1.75
CA ALA A 162 -1.87 7.88 -0.51
C ALA A 162 -0.83 7.75 0.61
N ALA A 163 -0.21 6.58 0.78
CA ALA A 163 0.83 6.38 1.79
C ALA A 163 2.04 7.31 1.57
N GLN A 164 2.51 7.48 0.34
CA GLN A 164 3.59 8.41 0.00
C GLN A 164 3.21 9.87 0.27
N LYS A 165 1.98 10.27 -0.04
CA LYS A 165 1.48 11.63 0.24
C LYS A 165 1.37 11.90 1.74
N VAL A 166 0.79 10.97 2.51
CA VAL A 166 0.71 11.06 3.99
C VAL A 166 2.10 11.15 4.59
N HIS A 167 3.03 10.29 4.12
CA HIS A 167 4.41 10.30 4.57
C HIS A 167 5.08 11.66 4.34
N THR A 168 4.95 12.22 3.14
CA THR A 168 5.51 13.55 2.80
C THR A 168 4.96 14.66 3.71
N LEU A 169 3.67 14.62 4.04
CA LEU A 169 3.06 15.60 4.95
C LEU A 169 3.52 15.40 6.40
N ALA A 170 3.75 14.16 6.82
CA ALA A 170 4.11 13.79 8.18
C ALA A 170 5.61 13.95 8.53
N GLN A 171 6.50 14.05 7.53
CA GLN A 171 7.96 14.17 7.72
C GLN A 171 8.40 15.32 8.64
N GLY A 172 7.58 16.37 8.78
CA GLY A 172 7.85 17.53 9.67
C GLY A 172 7.31 17.39 11.09
N ALA A 173 6.54 16.35 11.39
CA ALA A 173 5.92 16.17 12.69
C ALA A 173 6.87 15.49 13.69
N HIS A 174 6.99 16.05 14.89
CA HIS A 174 7.81 15.47 15.96
C HIS A 174 7.04 14.41 16.74
N ASN A 175 7.73 13.34 17.16
CA ASN A 175 7.21 12.27 18.01
C ASN A 175 6.03 11.47 17.43
N ILE A 176 5.96 11.34 16.10
CA ILE A 176 4.96 10.49 15.44
C ILE A 176 5.64 9.27 14.83
N ASP A 177 5.07 8.08 15.06
CA ASP A 177 5.51 6.85 14.39
C ASP A 177 5.01 6.83 12.95
N LEU A 178 5.88 6.97 11.96
CA LEU A 178 5.49 7.04 10.56
C LEU A 178 4.97 5.70 9.99
N SER A 179 4.94 4.63 10.78
CA SER A 179 4.36 3.35 10.38
C SER A 179 2.87 3.46 10.03
N TYR A 180 2.13 4.43 10.58
CA TYR A 180 0.71 4.64 10.25
C TYR A 180 0.48 5.06 8.79
N CYS A 181 1.50 5.60 8.09
CA CYS A 181 1.36 6.07 6.71
C CYS A 181 0.87 4.96 5.77
N VAL A 182 1.20 3.70 6.08
CA VAL A 182 0.79 2.51 5.31
C VAL A 182 -0.44 1.82 5.89
N HIS A 183 -1.11 2.38 6.91
CA HIS A 183 -2.22 1.71 7.60
C HIS A 183 -3.40 1.45 6.65
N GLY A 184 -3.82 2.44 5.86
CA GLY A 184 -4.87 2.28 4.85
C GLY A 184 -4.52 1.21 3.81
N PHE A 185 -3.29 1.21 3.30
CA PHE A 185 -2.79 0.20 2.36
C PHE A 185 -2.77 -1.21 2.97
N SER A 186 -2.25 -1.31 4.19
CA SER A 186 -2.16 -2.56 4.95
C SER A 186 -3.54 -3.15 5.20
N HIS A 187 -4.52 -2.31 5.57
CA HIS A 187 -5.89 -2.75 5.78
C HIS A 187 -6.55 -3.20 4.49
N SER A 188 -6.29 -2.52 3.37
CA SER A 188 -6.80 -2.90 2.04
C SER A 188 -6.34 -4.28 1.62
N ILE A 189 -5.05 -4.59 1.82
CA ILE A 189 -4.53 -5.94 1.58
C ILE A 189 -5.17 -6.94 2.54
N ARG A 190 -5.19 -6.70 3.85
CA ARG A 190 -5.80 -7.64 4.79
C ARG A 190 -7.28 -7.92 4.46
N TRP A 191 -8.00 -6.90 4.02
CA TRP A 191 -9.38 -7.01 3.61
C TRP A 191 -9.56 -7.88 2.36
N SER A 192 -8.72 -7.70 1.33
CA SER A 192 -8.83 -8.49 0.10
C SER A 192 -8.53 -9.98 0.29
N PHE A 193 -7.74 -10.33 1.31
CA PHE A 193 -7.47 -11.72 1.66
C PHE A 193 -8.42 -12.31 2.71
N LYS A 194 -9.33 -11.52 3.27
CA LYS A 194 -10.22 -11.98 4.34
C LYS A 194 -10.96 -13.27 3.95
N GLU A 195 -11.51 -13.33 2.75
CA GLU A 195 -12.24 -14.51 2.26
C GLU A 195 -11.34 -15.75 2.14
N SER A 196 -10.08 -15.56 1.72
CA SER A 196 -9.11 -16.65 1.57
C SER A 196 -8.73 -17.31 2.89
N PHE A 197 -8.86 -16.57 4.00
CA PHE A 197 -8.58 -17.06 5.36
C PHE A 197 -9.84 -17.30 6.19
N SER A 198 -11.02 -16.99 5.64
CA SER A 198 -12.29 -17.27 6.29
C SER A 198 -12.67 -18.73 6.08
N SER A 199 -13.24 -19.34 7.10
CA SER A 199 -13.84 -20.66 6.95
C SER A 199 -15.12 -20.58 6.11
N SER A 200 -15.49 -21.68 5.44
CA SER A 200 -16.70 -21.70 4.59
C SER A 200 -17.96 -21.33 5.38
N TRP A 201 -18.08 -21.77 6.63
CA TRP A 201 -19.23 -21.44 7.47
C TRP A 201 -19.28 -19.95 7.85
N GLU A 202 -18.13 -19.27 7.99
CA GLU A 202 -18.10 -17.82 8.20
C GLU A 202 -18.58 -17.08 6.96
N ILE A 203 -18.15 -17.52 5.77
CA ILE A 203 -18.59 -16.95 4.50
C ILE A 203 -20.11 -17.16 4.33
N ASP A 204 -20.59 -18.38 4.57
CA ASP A 204 -22.02 -18.70 4.49
C ASP A 204 -22.84 -17.90 5.51
N ALA A 205 -22.34 -17.73 6.74
CA ALA A 205 -23.00 -16.94 7.76
C ALA A 205 -23.04 -15.44 7.40
N LEU A 206 -21.98 -14.91 6.78
CA LEU A 206 -21.94 -13.53 6.29
C LEU A 206 -22.93 -13.32 5.13
N ALA A 207 -22.97 -14.24 4.17
CA ALA A 207 -23.92 -14.20 3.06
C ALA A 207 -25.37 -14.27 3.57
N HIS A 208 -25.65 -15.19 4.48
CA HIS A 208 -26.99 -15.32 5.07
C HIS A 208 -27.39 -14.08 5.87
N ALA A 209 -26.47 -13.49 6.65
CA ALA A 209 -26.72 -12.27 7.41
C ALA A 209 -27.03 -11.06 6.51
N GLU A 210 -26.50 -11.05 5.28
CA GLU A 210 -26.82 -10.05 4.26
C GLU A 210 -28.21 -10.28 3.67
N GLU A 211 -28.55 -11.52 3.33
CA GLU A 211 -29.88 -11.89 2.79
C GLU A 211 -31.03 -11.54 3.75
N ILE A 212 -30.85 -11.78 5.05
CA ILE A 212 -31.90 -11.54 6.05
C ILE A 212 -31.88 -10.10 6.62
N GLY A 213 -30.99 -9.23 6.14
CA GLY A 213 -30.89 -7.83 6.56
C GLY A 213 -30.20 -7.57 7.90
N THR A 214 -29.83 -8.61 8.67
CA THR A 214 -29.13 -8.45 9.96
C THR A 214 -27.81 -7.67 9.84
N LYS A 215 -27.09 -7.86 8.73
CA LYS A 215 -25.86 -7.10 8.44
C LYS A 215 -26.16 -5.59 8.33
N PHE A 216 -27.25 -5.22 7.65
CA PHE A 216 -27.66 -3.83 7.50
C PHE A 216 -28.03 -3.20 8.84
N ASP A 217 -28.88 -3.86 9.62
CA ASP A 217 -29.32 -3.36 10.93
C ASP A 217 -28.14 -3.14 11.89
N ARG A 218 -27.20 -4.09 11.90
CA ARG A 218 -25.97 -3.97 12.69
C ARG A 218 -25.12 -2.79 12.23
N THR A 219 -24.86 -2.69 10.92
CA THR A 219 -24.04 -1.63 10.32
C THR A 219 -24.62 -0.25 10.61
N PHE A 220 -25.95 -0.10 10.47
CA PHE A 220 -26.68 1.13 10.80
C PHE A 220 -26.59 1.47 12.29
N SER A 221 -26.78 0.48 13.17
CA SER A 221 -26.67 0.68 14.62
C SER A 221 -25.27 1.09 15.05
N GLU A 222 -24.23 0.44 14.52
CA GLU A 222 -22.83 0.79 14.80
C GLU A 222 -22.47 2.17 14.23
N LYS A 223 -22.96 2.51 13.04
CA LYS A 223 -22.76 3.81 12.43
C LYS A 223 -23.33 4.93 13.30
N LYS A 224 -24.57 4.77 13.78
CA LYS A 224 -25.21 5.73 14.68
C LYS A 224 -24.44 5.89 15.99
N LYS A 225 -23.79 4.84 16.49
CA LYS A 225 -22.92 4.95 17.68
C LYS A 225 -21.68 5.80 17.38
N LEU A 226 -21.05 5.62 16.21
CA LEU A 226 -19.91 6.44 15.78
C LEU A 226 -20.31 7.90 15.57
N GLU A 227 -21.46 8.17 14.94
CA GLU A 227 -21.98 9.53 14.76
C GLU A 227 -22.20 10.24 16.10
N ASN A 228 -22.67 9.54 17.13
CA ASN A 228 -22.82 10.11 18.47
C ASN A 228 -21.49 10.28 19.23
N LEU A 229 -20.42 9.63 18.79
CA LEU A 229 -19.09 9.70 19.43
C LEU A 229 -18.22 10.82 18.84
N PHE A 230 -18.46 11.21 17.59
CA PHE A 230 -17.70 12.26 16.91
C PHE A 230 -18.40 13.61 17.08
N GLU A 231 -17.61 14.68 17.17
CA GLU A 231 -18.16 16.03 17.39
C GLU A 231 -18.88 16.55 16.15
N VAL A 232 -18.22 16.43 14.99
CA VAL A 232 -18.77 16.82 13.68
C VAL A 232 -18.71 15.59 12.76
N PRO A 233 -19.67 14.65 12.89
CA PRO A 233 -19.68 13.43 12.10
C PRO A 233 -20.12 13.70 10.66
N TRP A 234 -19.44 13.08 9.70
CA TRP A 234 -19.85 13.06 8.31
C TRP A 234 -19.79 11.64 7.74
N SER A 235 -20.80 11.25 6.99
CA SER A 235 -20.85 9.91 6.40
C SER A 235 -20.17 9.87 5.03
N VAL A 236 -19.35 8.84 4.81
CA VAL A 236 -18.57 8.65 3.58
C VAL A 236 -18.56 7.18 3.15
N SER A 237 -18.24 6.95 1.88
CA SER A 237 -17.92 5.59 1.41
C SER A 237 -16.53 5.20 1.93
N CYS A 238 -16.38 3.96 2.38
CA CYS A 238 -15.11 3.53 2.94
C CYS A 238 -14.00 3.53 1.87
N PRO A 239 -12.86 4.20 2.09
CA PRO A 239 -11.77 4.24 1.10
C PRO A 239 -11.06 2.89 0.94
N VAL A 240 -11.27 1.94 1.85
CA VAL A 240 -10.65 0.62 1.82
C VAL A 240 -11.56 -0.43 1.20
N CYS A 241 -12.74 -0.67 1.79
CA CYS A 241 -13.64 -1.71 1.29
C CYS A 241 -14.63 -1.21 0.23
N ARG A 242 -14.63 0.10 -0.08
CA ARG A 242 -15.50 0.76 -1.07
C ARG A 242 -17.01 0.65 -0.79
N GLU A 243 -17.39 0.16 0.38
CA GLU A 243 -18.78 0.09 0.82
C GLU A 243 -19.35 1.51 0.96
N ILE A 244 -20.49 1.74 0.33
CA ILE A 244 -21.15 3.04 0.28
C ILE A 244 -21.72 3.36 1.66
N ASP A 245 -21.48 4.60 2.12
CA ASP A 245 -22.08 5.13 3.35
C ASP A 245 -21.76 4.33 4.64
N ALA A 246 -20.75 3.46 4.59
CA ALA A 246 -20.38 2.55 5.67
C ALA A 246 -19.28 3.09 6.60
N ALA A 247 -18.78 4.29 6.35
CA ALA A 247 -17.78 4.92 7.20
C ALA A 247 -18.24 6.29 7.70
N VAL A 248 -17.84 6.62 8.92
CA VAL A 248 -18.05 7.93 9.53
C VAL A 248 -16.68 8.57 9.71
N VAL A 249 -16.55 9.82 9.28
CA VAL A 249 -15.36 10.66 9.48
C VAL A 249 -15.72 11.79 10.42
N GLU A 250 -14.78 12.17 11.28
CA GLU A 250 -14.87 13.38 12.10
C GLU A 250 -14.20 14.54 11.37
N ILE A 251 -14.96 15.60 11.14
CA ILE A 251 -14.46 16.86 10.56
C ILE A 251 -13.84 17.70 11.68
N ASP A 252 -12.72 18.34 11.39
CA ASP A 252 -12.06 19.27 12.32
C ASP A 252 -12.82 20.61 12.31
N PRO A 253 -13.55 20.98 13.38
CA PRO A 253 -14.32 22.22 13.40
C PRO A 253 -13.44 23.47 13.30
N ASP A 254 -12.18 23.39 13.74
CA ASP A 254 -11.23 24.51 13.70
C ASP A 254 -10.66 24.74 12.29
N LYS A 255 -10.79 23.76 11.39
CA LYS A 255 -10.29 23.78 10.02
C LYS A 255 -11.41 23.48 9.03
N MET A 256 -12.55 24.11 9.24
CA MET A 256 -13.73 24.01 8.41
C MET A 256 -14.14 25.40 7.90
N ASP A 257 -13.65 25.75 6.72
CA ASP A 257 -14.01 26.99 6.04
C ASP A 257 -14.16 26.80 4.50
N GLU A 258 -14.42 27.90 3.80
CA GLU A 258 -14.56 27.89 2.33
C GLU A 258 -13.29 27.45 1.58
N HIS A 259 -12.13 27.37 2.24
CA HIS A 259 -10.84 27.01 1.66
C HIS A 259 -10.48 25.58 2.03
N GLU A 260 -10.60 25.20 3.29
CA GLU A 260 -10.15 23.91 3.84
C GLU A 260 -11.22 23.21 4.67
N ILE A 261 -11.34 21.89 4.48
CA ILE A 261 -12.06 20.98 5.38
C ILE A 261 -11.09 19.87 5.76
N ALA A 262 -10.55 19.94 6.98
CA ALA A 262 -9.70 18.88 7.51
C ALA A 262 -10.54 17.80 8.21
N THR A 263 -9.95 16.60 8.33
CA THR A 263 -10.58 15.46 9.00
C THR A 263 -9.62 14.91 10.05
N ASN A 264 -10.16 14.44 11.16
CA ASN A 264 -9.38 14.00 12.33
C ASN A 264 -9.33 12.47 12.45
N ARG A 265 -10.49 11.81 12.44
CA ARG A 265 -10.62 10.36 12.66
C ARG A 265 -11.60 9.77 11.66
N LEU A 266 -11.46 8.47 11.39
CA LEU A 266 -12.32 7.72 10.48
C LEU A 266 -12.59 6.35 11.07
N ALA A 267 -13.82 5.84 10.95
CA ALA A 267 -14.12 4.46 11.27
C ALA A 267 -15.13 3.87 10.27
N CYS A 268 -14.84 2.66 9.77
CA CYS A 268 -15.72 1.91 8.90
C CYS A 268 -16.38 0.75 9.66
N THR A 269 -17.70 0.69 9.62
CA THR A 269 -18.49 -0.36 10.29
C THR A 269 -18.48 -1.69 9.52
N ASN A 270 -18.19 -1.67 8.21
CA ASN A 270 -18.15 -2.88 7.40
C ASN A 270 -16.81 -3.63 7.50
N CYS A 271 -15.70 -2.94 7.19
CA CYS A 271 -14.37 -3.58 7.19
C CYS A 271 -13.56 -3.37 8.46
N GLY A 272 -14.07 -2.59 9.43
CA GLY A 272 -13.38 -2.30 10.68
C GLY A 272 -12.13 -1.43 10.54
N PHE A 273 -11.95 -0.76 9.40
CA PHE A 273 -10.85 0.19 9.22
C PHE A 273 -11.04 1.39 10.15
N VAL A 274 -10.02 1.74 10.92
CA VAL A 274 -10.04 2.88 11.84
C VAL A 274 -8.80 3.73 11.59
N VAL A 275 -8.99 5.05 11.51
CA VAL A 275 -7.94 6.05 11.59
C VAL A 275 -8.08 6.78 12.92
N HIS A 276 -7.02 6.77 13.71
CA HIS A 276 -6.98 7.37 15.03
C HIS A 276 -6.56 8.85 14.99
N SER A 277 -6.82 9.60 16.07
CA SER A 277 -6.52 11.04 16.12
C SER A 277 -5.02 11.36 16.14
N ASP A 278 -4.19 10.38 16.48
CA ASP A 278 -2.73 10.43 16.46
C ASP A 278 -2.12 10.01 15.10
N GLU A 279 -2.95 9.74 14.09
CA GLU A 279 -2.56 9.42 12.72
C GLU A 279 -2.87 10.59 11.77
N PRO A 280 -2.19 11.75 11.90
CA PRO A 280 -2.56 12.95 11.18
C PRO A 280 -2.44 12.77 9.67
N TYR A 281 -3.26 13.52 8.93
CA TYR A 281 -3.33 13.53 7.46
C TYR A 281 -3.86 12.25 6.81
N LEU A 282 -3.91 11.10 7.50
CA LEU A 282 -4.30 9.83 6.87
C LEU A 282 -5.75 9.86 6.37
N SER A 283 -6.70 10.24 7.22
CA SER A 283 -8.11 10.38 6.82
C SER A 283 -8.29 11.45 5.74
N GLN A 284 -7.56 12.57 5.85
CA GLN A 284 -7.63 13.68 4.90
C GLN A 284 -7.18 13.26 3.50
N VAL A 285 -6.05 12.55 3.40
CA VAL A 285 -5.53 12.06 2.11
C VAL A 285 -6.43 10.98 1.52
N LEU A 286 -6.93 10.04 2.34
CA LEU A 286 -7.79 8.96 1.85
C LEU A 286 -9.17 9.45 1.39
N LEU A 287 -9.66 10.56 1.94
CA LEU A 287 -11.00 11.08 1.67
C LEU A 287 -11.01 12.37 0.84
N GLU A 288 -9.86 12.86 0.38
CA GLU A 288 -9.71 14.14 -0.32
C GLU A 288 -10.75 14.34 -1.44
N GLY A 289 -10.97 13.32 -2.28
CA GLY A 289 -11.97 13.39 -3.35
C GLY A 289 -13.44 13.40 -2.87
N GLN A 290 -13.75 12.66 -1.80
CA GLN A 290 -15.11 12.59 -1.24
C GLN A 290 -15.48 13.85 -0.46
N VAL A 291 -14.54 14.39 0.32
CA VAL A 291 -14.72 15.64 1.06
C VAL A 291 -14.83 16.81 0.08
N SER A 292 -13.96 16.88 -0.93
CA SER A 292 -14.01 17.94 -1.93
C SER A 292 -15.33 17.96 -2.72
N SER A 293 -15.86 16.79 -3.08
CA SER A 293 -17.14 16.69 -3.80
C SER A 293 -18.36 16.99 -2.92
N SER A 294 -18.23 16.88 -1.59
CA SER A 294 -19.31 17.12 -0.63
C SER A 294 -19.18 18.46 0.12
N LYS A 295 -18.16 19.26 -0.20
CA LYS A 295 -17.78 20.47 0.53
C LYS A 295 -18.94 21.44 0.78
N SER A 296 -19.74 21.74 -0.24
CA SER A 296 -20.87 22.67 -0.09
C SER A 296 -21.91 22.18 0.90
N LYS A 297 -22.18 20.86 0.93
CA LYS A 297 -23.15 20.25 1.85
C LYS A 297 -22.63 20.23 3.27
N ILE A 298 -21.34 19.91 3.44
CA ILE A 298 -20.68 19.94 4.75
C ILE A 298 -20.77 21.36 5.35
N LEU A 299 -20.45 22.39 4.56
CA LEU A 299 -20.52 23.78 5.02
C LEU A 299 -21.95 24.26 5.27
N GLU A 300 -22.94 23.78 4.52
CA GLU A 300 -24.35 24.07 4.79
C GLU A 300 -24.83 23.47 6.11
N GLU A 301 -24.37 22.27 6.46
CA GLU A 301 -24.82 21.56 7.65
C GLU A 301 -24.06 21.95 8.92
N TYR A 302 -22.75 22.21 8.80
CA TYR A 302 -21.86 22.43 9.95
C TYR A 302 -21.05 23.73 9.89
N GLY A 303 -21.02 24.43 8.75
CA GLY A 303 -20.18 25.60 8.56
C GLY A 303 -20.57 26.79 9.45
N PRO A 304 -19.65 27.73 9.68
CA PRO A 304 -19.94 28.96 10.41
C PRO A 304 -21.00 29.78 9.67
N ALA A 305 -22.04 30.20 10.40
CA ALA A 305 -23.14 31.03 9.90
C ALA A 305 -22.70 32.46 9.52
#